data_AF-A0A2P7MZZ1-F1
#
_entry.id   AF-A0A2P7MZZ1-F1
#
_cell.length_a   1.000
_cell.length_b   1.000
_cell.length_c   1.000
_cell.angle_alpha   90.00
_cell.angle_beta   90.00
_cell.angle_gamma   90.00
#
_symmetry.space_group_name_H-M   'P 1'
#
loop_
_entity.id
_entity.type
_entity.pdbx_description
1 polymer ?
#
loop_
_entity_poly.entity_id
_entity_poly.type
_entity_poly.pdbx_seq_one_letter_code
_entity_poly.pdbx_strand_id
1 'polypeptide(L)'
;MDDLAQSKIEVIVTVAEDRKANLKQIASELQIRGLELTAEPLEDLGMITGKALEMNLDQLKIVNGVTAVEKAGTVHIAPPDAEVQ
;
A
#
# COMPACT_ATOMS: atom_id res chain seq x y z
N MET A 1 23.15 -3.49 -11.58
CA MET A 1 21.99 -4.04 -10.82
C MET A 1 21.81 -3.13 -9.61
N ASP A 2 20.59 -3.00 -9.08
CA ASP A 2 20.22 -2.15 -7.93
C ASP A 2 19.75 -0.70 -8.21
N ASP A 3 18.76 -0.52 -9.09
CA ASP A 3 17.97 0.75 -9.19
C ASP A 3 16.59 0.63 -8.50
N LEU A 4 16.13 -0.59 -8.21
CA LEU A 4 14.76 -0.85 -7.71
C LEU A 4 14.55 -0.49 -6.23
N ALA A 5 15.63 -0.38 -5.43
CA ALA A 5 15.51 -0.10 -3.99
C ALA A 5 15.16 1.36 -3.66
N GLN A 6 15.31 2.28 -4.61
CA GLN A 6 15.02 3.71 -4.42
C GLN A 6 13.68 4.15 -5.03
N SER A 7 13.01 3.28 -5.78
CA SER A 7 11.76 3.64 -6.43
C SER A 7 10.59 3.42 -5.48
N LYS A 8 9.78 4.47 -5.28
CA LYS A 8 8.54 4.37 -4.49
C LYS A 8 7.54 3.57 -5.29
N ILE A 9 7.18 2.40 -4.77
CA ILE A 9 6.14 1.55 -5.34
C ILE A 9 4.81 1.85 -4.67
N GLU A 10 3.73 1.58 -5.38
CA GLU A 10 2.39 1.68 -4.82
C GLU A 10 2.12 0.48 -3.92
N VAL A 11 1.49 0.74 -2.77
CA VAL A 11 1.32 -0.19 -1.67
C VAL A 11 -0.08 -0.04 -1.10
N ILE A 12 -0.69 -1.18 -0.80
CA ILE A 12 -1.98 -1.29 -0.12
C ILE A 12 -1.68 -1.90 1.25
N VAL A 13 -2.07 -1.18 2.29
CA VAL A 13 -1.95 -1.60 3.68
C VAL A 13 -3.34 -1.94 4.20
N THR A 14 -3.53 -3.17 4.62
CA THR A 14 -4.78 -3.65 5.22
C THR A 14 -4.67 -3.58 6.73
N VAL A 15 -5.64 -2.93 7.36
CA VAL A 15 -5.74 -2.72 8.80
C VAL A 15 -6.79 -3.67 9.37
N ALA A 16 -6.52 -4.20 10.56
CA ALA A 16 -7.44 -5.08 11.28
C ALA A 16 -8.77 -4.37 11.57
N GLU A 17 -9.88 -5.12 11.48
CA GLU A 17 -11.22 -4.56 11.67
C GLU A 17 -11.41 -3.92 13.05
N ASP A 18 -10.90 -4.56 14.10
CA ASP A 18 -10.90 -4.03 15.48
C ASP A 18 -10.13 -2.71 15.64
N ARG A 19 -9.32 -2.34 14.64
CA ARG A 19 -8.50 -1.13 14.62
C ARG A 19 -8.98 -0.09 13.60
N LYS A 20 -10.11 -0.32 12.91
CA LYS A 20 -10.74 0.65 11.99
C LYS A 20 -11.00 2.02 12.65
N ALA A 21 -11.37 2.05 13.93
CA ALA A 21 -11.54 3.31 14.67
C ALA A 21 -10.23 4.12 14.83
N ASN A 22 -9.08 3.45 14.74
CA ASN A 22 -7.74 4.04 14.86
C ASN A 22 -7.06 4.25 13.49
N LEU A 23 -7.79 4.10 12.39
CA LEU A 23 -7.22 4.04 11.05
C LEU A 23 -6.51 5.34 10.65
N LYS A 24 -7.05 6.50 11.07
CA LYS A 24 -6.36 7.81 10.91
C LYS A 24 -5.04 7.89 11.68
N GLN A 25 -4.98 7.30 12.87
CA GLN A 25 -3.75 7.23 13.66
C GLN A 25 -2.74 6.30 13.00
N ILE A 26 -3.19 5.14 12.51
CA ILE A 26 -2.36 4.17 11.80
C ILE A 26 -1.81 4.77 10.51
N ALA A 27 -2.64 5.46 9.73
CA ALA A 27 -2.22 6.19 8.53
C ALA A 27 -1.16 7.25 8.83
N SER A 28 -1.27 7.94 9.97
CA SER A 28 -0.24 8.89 10.41
C SER A 28 1.07 8.18 10.79
N GLU A 29 0.99 7.05 11.49
CA GLU A 29 2.18 6.27 11.86
C GLU A 29 2.88 5.67 10.62
N LEU A 30 2.12 5.18 9.65
CA LEU A 30 2.64 4.69 8.37
C LEU A 30 3.35 5.82 7.62
N GLN A 31 2.82 7.04 7.65
CA GLN A 31 3.47 8.20 7.02
C GLN A 31 4.81 8.54 7.64
N ILE A 32 4.91 8.50 8.96
CA ILE A 32 6.18 8.74 9.68
C ILE A 32 7.24 7.67 9.30
N ARG A 33 6.79 6.46 8.98
CA ARG A 33 7.65 5.33 8.55
C ARG A 33 7.97 5.34 7.05
N GLY A 34 7.51 6.36 6.32
CA GLY A 34 7.83 6.56 4.91
C GLY A 34 6.80 6.03 3.92
N LEU A 35 5.55 5.83 4.35
CA LEU A 35 4.41 5.72 3.44
C LEU A 35 3.95 7.12 3.01
N GLU A 36 3.75 7.33 1.73
CA GLU A 36 3.16 8.56 1.19
C GLU A 36 1.71 8.24 0.79
N LEU A 37 0.73 8.79 1.51
CA LEU A 37 -0.67 8.55 1.18
C LEU A 37 -0.99 9.13 -0.21
N THR A 38 -1.43 8.28 -1.12
CA THR A 38 -1.86 8.68 -2.48
C THR A 38 -3.35 8.87 -2.56
N ALA A 39 -4.10 8.20 -1.67
CA ALA A 39 -5.54 8.28 -1.57
C ALA A 39 -5.95 8.37 -0.11
N GLU A 40 -7.19 8.82 0.11
CA GLU A 40 -7.77 8.81 1.44
C GLU A 40 -7.93 7.35 1.94
N PRO A 41 -7.77 7.14 3.26
CA PRO A 41 -7.99 5.82 3.82
C PRO A 41 -9.42 5.34 3.59
N LEU A 42 -9.57 4.11 3.10
CA LEU A 42 -10.85 3.45 2.87
C LEU A 42 -11.36 2.88 4.18
N GLU A 43 -11.99 3.73 5.01
CA GLU A 43 -12.41 3.40 6.37
C GLU A 43 -13.35 2.17 6.44
N ASP A 44 -14.29 2.06 5.50
CA ASP A 44 -15.19 0.90 5.36
C ASP A 44 -14.44 -0.42 5.12
N LEU A 45 -13.42 -0.38 4.26
CA LEU A 45 -12.62 -1.55 3.87
C LEU A 45 -11.46 -1.81 4.82
N GLY A 46 -11.13 -0.88 5.70
CA GLY A 46 -9.94 -0.96 6.54
C GLY A 46 -8.63 -0.86 5.73
N MET A 47 -8.63 -0.17 4.59
CA MET A 47 -7.47 -0.14 3.68
C MET A 47 -6.85 1.25 3.59
N ILE A 48 -5.52 1.30 3.52
CA ILE A 48 -4.74 2.51 3.35
C ILE A 48 -3.89 2.34 2.10
N THR A 49 -4.06 3.24 1.14
CA THR A 49 -3.32 3.17 -0.13
C THR A 49 -2.28 4.29 -0.17
N GLY A 50 -1.07 3.95 -0.57
CA GLY A 50 0.02 4.91 -0.64
C GLY A 50 1.17 4.43 -1.48
N LYS A 51 2.27 5.18 -1.43
CA LYS A 51 3.53 4.83 -2.05
C LYS A 51 4.62 4.75 -1.00
N ALA A 52 5.41 3.69 -1.01
CA ALA A 52 6.56 3.56 -0.11
C ALA A 52 7.74 2.95 -0.86
N LEU A 53 8.93 3.15 -0.29
CA LEU A 53 10.12 2.44 -0.75
C LEU A 53 9.97 0.96 -0.45
N GLU A 54 10.46 0.11 -1.36
CA GLU A 54 10.40 -1.34 -1.17
C GLU A 54 11.14 -1.79 0.11
N MET A 55 12.25 -1.12 0.44
CA MET A 55 12.99 -1.35 1.69
C MET A 55 12.22 -0.96 2.97
N ASN A 56 11.17 -0.12 2.86
CA ASN A 56 10.37 0.31 3.99
C ASN A 56 9.16 -0.60 4.23
N LEU A 57 8.85 -1.54 3.32
CA LEU A 57 7.66 -2.40 3.45
C LEU A 57 7.66 -3.20 4.74
N ASP A 58 8.81 -3.74 5.15
CA ASP A 58 8.91 -4.49 6.41
C ASP A 58 8.69 -3.58 7.63
N GLN A 59 9.03 -2.30 7.55
CA GLN A 59 8.75 -1.31 8.59
C GLN A 59 7.26 -0.95 8.67
N LEU A 60 6.53 -1.04 7.55
CA LEU A 60 5.07 -0.83 7.54
C LEU A 60 4.33 -2.04 8.13
N LYS A 61 4.83 -3.27 7.91
CA LYS A 61 4.23 -4.50 8.43
C LYS A 61 4.28 -4.62 9.95
N ILE A 62 5.26 -3.99 10.60
CA ILE A 62 5.39 -4.02 12.07
C ILE A 62 4.49 -3.01 12.78
N VAL A 63 3.77 -2.15 12.05
CA VAL A 63 2.84 -1.16 12.63
C VAL A 63 1.69 -1.88 13.33
N ASN A 64 1.39 -1.46 14.55
CA ASN A 64 0.34 -2.09 15.34
C ASN A 64 -1.03 -1.89 14.69
N GLY A 65 -1.70 -3.00 14.37
CA GLY A 65 -2.99 -2.99 13.70
C GLY A 65 -2.92 -3.18 12.19
N VAL A 66 -1.73 -3.21 11.58
CA VAL A 66 -1.57 -3.66 10.19
C VAL A 66 -1.66 -5.17 10.14
N THR A 67 -2.54 -5.67 9.27
CA THR A 67 -2.74 -7.10 9.01
C THR A 67 -1.95 -7.54 7.79
N ALA A 68 -1.88 -6.70 6.74
CA ALA A 68 -1.16 -7.01 5.52
C ALA A 68 -0.58 -5.73 4.89
N VAL A 69 0.55 -5.89 4.21
CA VAL A 69 1.14 -4.86 3.35
C VAL A 69 1.44 -5.52 2.02
N GLU A 70 0.73 -5.10 0.98
CA GLU A 70 0.79 -5.69 -0.35
C GLU A 70 1.22 -4.62 -1.35
N LYS A 71 2.11 -5.00 -2.27
CA LYS A 71 2.48 -4.12 -3.38
C LYS A 71 1.25 -4.02 -4.29
N ALA A 72 0.78 -2.81 -4.58
CA ALA A 72 -0.27 -2.63 -5.58
C ALA A 72 0.33 -3.05 -6.93
N GLY A 73 -0.07 -4.23 -7.39
CA GLY A 73 0.33 -4.71 -8.70
C GLY A 73 -0.23 -3.76 -9.74
N THR A 74 0.62 -3.21 -10.60
CA THR A 74 0.16 -2.58 -11.83
C THR A 74 -0.54 -3.69 -12.62
N VAL A 75 -1.87 -3.73 -12.56
CA VAL A 75 -2.63 -4.66 -13.40
C VAL A 75 -2.40 -4.17 -14.83
N HIS A 76 -1.40 -4.74 -15.49
CA HIS A 76 -1.22 -4.58 -16.92
C HIS A 76 -2.35 -5.37 -17.55
N ILE A 77 -3.50 -4.72 -17.70
CA ILE A 77 -4.58 -5.25 -18.52
C ILE A 77 -4.00 -5.26 -19.93
N ALA A 78 -3.60 -6.44 -20.42
CA ALA A 78 -3.23 -6.57 -21.82
C ALA A 78 -4.41 -6.01 -22.64
N PRO A 79 -4.17 -5.08 -23.58
CA PRO A 79 -5.25 -4.56 -24.40
C PRO A 79 -5.93 -5.75 -25.11
N PRO A 80 -7.27 -5.83 -25.10
CA PRO A 80 -7.99 -6.85 -25.85
C PRO A 80 -7.99 -6.48 -27.33
N ASP A 81 -6.83 -6.52 -27.96
CA ASP A 81 -6.69 -6.54 -29.41
C ASP A 81 -5.87 -7.79 -29.76
N ALA A 82 -6.48 -8.95 -29.47
CA ALA A 82 -6.20 -10.10 -30.28
C ALA A 82 -6.79 -9.78 -31.65
N GLU A 83 -5.94 -9.53 -32.64
CA GLU A 83 -6.34 -9.55 -34.05
C GLU A 83 -6.98 -10.91 -34.32
N VAL A 84 -8.30 -10.98 -34.24
CA VAL A 84 -9.05 -11.95 -35.02
C VAL A 84 -9.04 -11.43 -36.44
N GLN A 85 -8.21 -12.08 -37.27
CA GLN A 85 -8.25 -12.23 -38.74
C GLN A 85 -6.93 -11.86 -39.43
#